data_AF-A0A3C0GCJ8-F1
#
_entry.id   AF-A0A3C0GCJ8-F1
#
_cell.length_a   1.000
_cell.length_b   1.000
_cell.length_c   1.000
_cell.angle_alpha   90.00
_cell.angle_beta   90.00
_cell.angle_gamma   90.00
#
_symmetry.space_group_name_H-M   'P 1'
#
loop_
_entity.id
_entity.type
_entity.pdbx_description
1 polymer ?
#
loop_
_entity_poly.entity_id
_entity_poly.type
_entity_poly.pdbx_seq_one_letter_code
_entity_poly.pdbx_strand_id
1 'polypeptide(L)'
;MEKKEPFGSQYAETFDVGDIVAWSTWCSNSNSYIDHTGILISINDEIIGDRAVSMAKVTSINESKEIDIFTINLKVISKAKTTD
;
A
#
# COMPACT_ATOMS: atom_id res chain seq x y z
N MET A 1 -10.40 2.18 -27.65
CA MET A 1 -9.23 2.36 -26.77
C MET A 1 -9.31 1.29 -25.71
N GLU A 2 -8.36 0.36 -25.68
CA GLU A 2 -8.19 -0.50 -24.51
C GLU A 2 -7.78 0.41 -23.34
N LYS A 3 -8.53 0.36 -22.24
CA LYS A 3 -8.13 1.06 -21.02
C LYS A 3 -6.82 0.41 -20.56
N LYS A 4 -5.78 1.21 -20.41
CA LYS A 4 -4.54 0.72 -19.79
C LYS A 4 -4.81 0.53 -18.31
N GLU A 5 -4.48 -0.65 -17.82
CA GLU A 5 -4.54 -0.96 -16.39
C GLU A 5 -3.65 0.02 -15.60
N PRO A 6 -4.11 0.49 -14.42
CA PRO A 6 -3.29 1.31 -13.54
C PRO A 6 -1.97 0.62 -13.19
N PHE A 7 -0.90 1.41 -13.07
CA PHE A 7 0.36 0.86 -12.59
C PHE A 7 0.20 0.33 -11.17
N GLY A 8 0.57 -0.92 -10.95
CA GLY A 8 0.42 -1.59 -9.65
C GLY A 8 -0.92 -2.30 -9.45
N SER A 9 -1.86 -2.28 -10.42
CA SER A 9 -3.16 -2.93 -10.28
C SER A 9 -3.07 -4.44 -9.99
N GLN A 10 -2.13 -5.14 -10.62
CA GLN A 10 -1.89 -6.56 -10.32
C GLN A 10 -1.47 -6.80 -8.86
N TYR A 11 -0.76 -5.86 -8.25
CA TYR A 11 -0.43 -5.95 -6.82
C TYR A 11 -1.64 -5.61 -5.97
N ALA A 12 -2.44 -4.61 -6.36
CA ALA A 12 -3.68 -4.24 -5.68
C ALA A 12 -4.61 -5.44 -5.47
N GLU A 13 -4.72 -6.33 -6.47
CA GLU A 13 -5.52 -7.56 -6.41
C GLU A 13 -5.09 -8.54 -5.31
N THR A 14 -3.88 -8.40 -4.76
CA THR A 14 -3.37 -9.29 -3.70
C THR A 14 -3.79 -8.86 -2.30
N PHE A 15 -4.43 -7.71 -2.15
CA PHE A 15 -4.74 -7.10 -0.86
C PHE A 15 -6.23 -6.95 -0.62
N ASP A 16 -6.62 -7.07 0.64
CA ASP A 16 -7.98 -6.80 1.13
C ASP A 16 -7.93 -5.72 2.21
N VAL A 17 -8.93 -4.83 2.24
CA VAL A 17 -9.06 -3.85 3.32
C VAL A 17 -9.12 -4.57 4.68
N GLY A 18 -8.31 -4.11 5.63
CA GLY A 18 -8.11 -4.75 6.92
C GLY A 18 -6.87 -5.65 6.99
N ASP A 19 -6.21 -5.93 5.86
CA ASP A 19 -4.94 -6.68 5.86
C ASP A 19 -3.89 -5.97 6.72
N ILE A 20 -3.13 -6.75 7.49
CA ILE A 20 -1.90 -6.26 8.10
C ILE A 20 -0.82 -6.31 7.02
N VAL A 21 -0.25 -5.15 6.72
CA VAL A 21 0.75 -4.96 5.67
C VAL A 21 2.02 -4.35 6.23
N ALA A 22 3.14 -4.61 5.56
CA ALA A 22 4.43 -4.01 5.85
C ALA A 22 4.98 -3.27 4.62
N TRP A 23 5.80 -2.26 4.90
CA TRP A 23 6.59 -1.52 3.90
C TRP A 23 7.88 -1.03 4.56
N SER A 24 8.82 -0.58 3.74
CA SER A 24 10.07 0.00 4.24
C SER A 24 10.30 1.39 3.65
N THR A 25 10.83 2.31 4.43
CA THR A 25 11.24 3.64 3.94
C THR A 25 12.75 3.82 4.12
N TRP A 26 13.39 4.51 3.17
CA TRP A 26 14.80 4.84 3.29
C TRP A 26 14.99 5.99 4.28
N CYS A 27 15.84 5.80 5.30
CA CYS A 27 16.23 6.83 6.25
C CYS A 27 17.68 7.26 6.01
N SER A 28 17.87 8.51 5.58
CA SER A 28 19.20 9.06 5.32
C SER A 28 20.05 9.21 6.58
N ASN A 29 19.44 9.47 7.74
CA ASN A 29 20.16 9.69 8.99
C ASN A 29 20.84 8.41 9.50
N SER A 30 20.18 7.26 9.34
CA SER A 30 20.73 5.95 9.70
C SER A 30 21.39 5.23 8.51
N ASN A 31 21.30 5.80 7.31
CA ASN A 31 21.74 5.20 6.05
C ASN A 31 21.21 3.75 5.88
N SER A 32 19.94 3.55 6.22
CA SER A 32 19.30 2.24 6.25
C SER A 32 17.82 2.33 5.88
N TYR A 33 17.24 1.19 5.49
CA TYR A 33 15.79 1.06 5.43
C TYR A 33 15.22 0.89 6.85
N ILE A 34 14.08 1.53 7.10
CA ILE A 34 13.28 1.36 8.32
C ILE A 34 12.02 0.62 7.92
N ASP A 35 11.75 -0.49 8.59
CA ASP A 35 10.56 -1.30 8.37
C ASP A 35 9.38 -0.75 9.18
N HIS A 36 8.22 -0.78 8.55
CA HIS A 36 6.95 -0.32 9.09
C HIS A 36 5.90 -1.40 8.96
N THR A 37 4.86 -1.30 9.78
CA THR A 37 3.70 -2.17 9.71
C THR A 37 2.44 -1.36 10.00
N GLY A 38 1.37 -1.70 9.31
CA GLY A 38 0.12 -0.98 9.36
C GLY A 38 -1.05 -1.84 8.93
N ILE A 39 -2.23 -1.25 9.01
CA ILE A 39 -3.47 -1.85 8.52
C ILE A 39 -3.83 -1.15 7.22
N LEU A 40 -4.11 -1.92 6.18
CA LEU A 40 -4.62 -1.39 4.92
C LEU A 40 -6.06 -0.90 5.12
N ILE A 41 -6.33 0.36 4.81
CA ILE A 41 -7.66 0.97 5.00
C ILE A 41 -8.39 1.25 3.69
N SER A 42 -7.67 1.43 2.58
CA SER A 42 -8.26 1.50 1.24
C SER A 42 -7.23 1.28 0.14
N ILE A 43 -7.71 0.92 -1.05
CA ILE A 43 -6.95 0.95 -2.30
C ILE A 43 -7.79 1.68 -3.33
N ASN A 44 -7.20 2.65 -4.02
CA ASN A 44 -7.86 3.41 -5.06
C ASN A 44 -6.90 3.67 -6.22
N ASP A 45 -7.45 3.82 -7.42
CA ASP A 45 -6.67 4.27 -8.57
C ASP A 45 -6.64 5.80 -8.60
N GLU A 46 -5.44 6.35 -8.76
CA GLU A 46 -5.20 7.79 -8.86
C GLU A 46 -4.48 8.12 -10.15
N ILE A 47 -4.67 9.34 -10.66
CA ILE A 47 -3.89 9.87 -11.79
C ILE A 47 -2.75 10.71 -11.25
N ILE A 48 -1.52 10.27 -11.49
CA ILE A 48 -0.29 11.00 -11.16
C ILE A 48 0.39 11.37 -12.48
N GLY A 49 0.37 12.66 -12.81
CA GLY A 49 0.81 13.15 -14.12
C GLY A 49 -0.14 12.68 -15.24
N ASP A 50 0.37 11.88 -16.16
CA ASP A 50 -0.38 11.29 -17.28
C ASP A 50 -0.69 9.79 -17.10
N ARG A 51 -0.42 9.25 -15.90
CA ARG A 51 -0.50 7.82 -15.63
C ARG A 51 -1.48 7.49 -14.49
N ALA A 52 -2.35 6.51 -14.73
CA ALA A 52 -3.14 5.89 -13.67
C ALA A 52 -2.26 4.95 -12.83
N VAL A 53 -2.41 5.00 -11.51
CA VAL A 53 -1.60 4.26 -10.54
C VAL A 53 -2.47 3.78 -9.38
N SER A 54 -2.32 2.53 -8.95
CA SER A 54 -3.03 1.99 -7.78
C SER A 54 -2.30 2.35 -6.50
N MET A 55 -2.93 3.23 -5.72
CA MET A 55 -2.47 3.71 -4.42
C MET A 55 -3.19 2.98 -3.29
N ALA A 56 -2.43 2.58 -2.29
CA ALA A 56 -2.94 2.02 -1.05
C ALA A 56 -2.81 3.07 0.06
N LYS A 57 -3.83 3.16 0.91
CA LYS A 57 -3.78 3.95 2.13
C LYS A 57 -3.67 3.03 3.32
N VAL A 58 -2.68 3.27 4.19
CA VAL A 58 -2.42 2.45 5.37
C VAL A 58 -2.44 3.30 6.64
N THR A 59 -2.94 2.75 7.74
CA THR A 59 -2.76 3.32 9.08
C THR A 59 -1.55 2.65 9.74
N SER A 60 -0.50 3.42 10.01
CA SER A 60 0.68 2.92 10.72
C SER A 60 0.37 2.58 12.17
N ILE A 61 0.79 1.38 12.61
CA ILE A 61 0.63 0.95 14.01
C ILE A 61 1.49 1.78 14.96
N ASN A 62 2.66 2.22 14.51
CA ASN A 62 3.65 2.91 15.35
C ASN A 62 3.45 4.42 15.39
N GLU A 63 2.93 5.01 14.31
CA GLU A 63 2.91 6.46 14.13
C GLU A 63 1.52 7.10 14.23
N SER A 64 0.46 6.29 14.39
CA SER A 64 -0.95 6.73 14.42
C SER A 64 -1.30 7.70 13.29
N LYS A 65 -0.72 7.48 12.11
CA LYS A 65 -0.87 8.30 10.91
C LYS A 65 -1.34 7.44 9.74
N GLU A 66 -2.15 8.05 8.89
CA GLU A 66 -2.48 7.51 7.58
C GLU A 66 -1.40 7.92 6.57
N ILE A 67 -1.02 6.96 5.72
CA ILE A 67 0.06 7.13 4.74
C ILE A 67 -0.41 6.53 3.42
N ASP A 68 -0.26 7.29 2.35
CA ASP A 68 -0.48 6.81 0.99
C ASP A 68 0.80 6.18 0.43
N ILE A 69 0.70 4.98 -0.10
CA ILE A 69 1.80 4.14 -0.54
C ILE A 69 1.42 3.46 -1.85
N PHE A 70 2.33 3.41 -2.81
CA PHE A 70 2.13 2.58 -4.00
C PHE A 70 1.96 1.11 -3.62
N THR A 71 0.94 0.46 -4.16
CA THR A 71 0.65 -0.97 -3.91
C THR A 71 1.85 -1.89 -4.12
N ILE A 72 2.74 -1.57 -5.06
CA ILE A 72 3.98 -2.32 -5.34
C ILE A 72 4.98 -2.34 -4.17
N ASN A 73 4.89 -1.39 -3.23
CA ASN A 73 5.80 -1.28 -2.09
C ASN A 73 5.25 -1.96 -0.83
N LEU A 74 4.05 -2.54 -0.90
CA LEU A 74 3.43 -3.23 0.21
C LEU A 74 3.69 -4.74 0.16
N LYS A 75 3.73 -5.34 1.34
CA LYS A 75 3.75 -6.79 1.52
C LYS A 75 2.67 -7.19 2.53
N VAL A 76 1.87 -8.20 2.18
CA VAL A 76 0.91 -8.80 3.13
C VAL A 76 1.69 -9.54 4.23
N ILE A 77 1.37 -9.23 5.49
CA ILE A 77 1.84 -9.94 6.68
C ILE A 77 0.77 -10.88 7.21
N SER A 78 -0.48 -10.39 7.28
CA SER A 78 -1.63 -11.19 7.68
C SER A 78 -2.87 -10.73 6.93
N LYS A 79 -3.67 -11.70 6.47
CA LYS A 79 -4.96 -11.42 5.86
C LYS A 79 -6.01 -11.00 6.90
N ALA A 80 -6.88 -10.08 6.50
CA ALA A 80 -8.08 -9.77 7.26
C ALA A 80 -8.93 -11.03 7.41
N LYS A 81 -9.52 -11.22 8.59
CA LYS A 81 -10.54 -12.26 8.75
C LYS A 81 -11.86 -11.70 8.24
N THR A 82 -12.24 -12.07 7.03
CA THR A 82 -13.63 -12.01 6.60
C THR A 82 -14.42 -13.05 7.37
N THR A 83 -15.49 -12.62 8.04
CA THR A 83 -16.48 -13.54 8.60
C THR A 83 -17.56 -13.66 7.53
N ASP A 84 -17.67 -14.84 6.91
CA ASP A 84 -18.76 -15.17 6.00
C ASP A 84 -20.11 -15.20 6.73
#